data_AF-A0A6P0TCI6-F1
#
_entry.id   AF-A0A6P0TCI6-F1
#
_cell.length_a   1.000
_cell.length_b   1.000
_cell.length_c   1.000
_cell.angle_alpha   90.00
_cell.angle_beta   90.00
_cell.angle_gamma   90.00
#
_symmetry.space_group_name_H-M   'P 1'
#
loop_
_entity.id
_entity.type
_entity.pdbx_description
1 polymer ?
#
loop_
_entity_poly.entity_id
_entity_poly.type
_entity_poly.pdbx_seq_one_letter_code
_entity_poly.pdbx_strand_id
1 'polypeptide(L)'
;MASPIYFVTFCTWERLELNRAARQVVMDACQYFHGERYAIFSGVVMPDHVHLLIQPWRKDSGKFWTIGSILHSIKGFSAKQIPSVMPHIGKVWQDGRHERLVVGDRHFQATVQYIYQNPMVAQLTYIPHI
;
A
#
# COMPACT_ATOMS: atom_id res chain seq x y z
N MET A 1 -15.55 10.32 16.43
CA MET A 1 -15.74 10.22 14.96
C MET A 1 -14.65 9.32 14.40
N ALA A 2 -15.00 8.38 13.53
CA ALA A 2 -14.03 7.58 12.78
C ALA A 2 -13.39 8.45 11.69
N SER A 3 -12.14 8.16 11.34
CA SER A 3 -11.47 8.82 10.21
C SER A 3 -12.04 8.32 8.87
N PRO A 4 -11.82 9.07 7.77
CA PRO A 4 -12.23 8.64 6.46
C PRO A 4 -11.40 7.44 5.94
N ILE A 5 -12.00 6.68 5.03
CA ILE A 5 -11.34 5.56 4.33
C ILE A 5 -10.83 6.07 2.98
N TYR A 6 -9.61 5.68 2.62
CA TYR A 6 -8.96 6.10 1.38
C TYR A 6 -8.59 4.90 0.53
N PHE A 7 -8.80 5.03 -0.77
CA PHE A 7 -8.14 4.19 -1.76
C PHE A 7 -6.86 4.90 -2.20
N VAL A 8 -5.72 4.23 -2.03
CA VAL A 8 -4.39 4.79 -2.25
C VAL A 8 -3.65 3.94 -3.26
N THR A 9 -2.93 4.61 -4.17
CA THR A 9 -1.98 3.99 -5.10
C THR A 9 -0.63 4.69 -5.00
N PHE A 10 0.46 3.92 -4.92
CA PHE A 10 1.81 4.44 -5.10
C PHE A 10 2.62 3.51 -5.99
N CYS A 11 3.47 4.09 -6.84
CA CYS A 11 4.17 3.39 -7.90
C CYS A 11 5.67 3.35 -7.64
N THR A 12 6.33 2.31 -8.16
CA THR A 12 7.78 2.23 -8.21
C THR A 12 8.35 3.25 -9.19
N TRP A 13 9.59 3.69 -8.95
CA TRP A 13 10.31 4.60 -9.82
C TRP A 13 10.45 4.01 -11.22
N GLU A 14 10.10 4.78 -12.25
CA GLU A 14 10.15 4.34 -13.67
C GLU A 14 9.57 2.94 -13.94
N ARG A 15 8.53 2.54 -13.18
CA ARG A 15 7.89 1.23 -13.31
C ARG A 15 8.84 0.05 -13.06
N LEU A 16 9.86 0.25 -12.22
CA LEU A 16 10.71 -0.83 -11.72
C LEU A 16 9.87 -2.00 -11.23
N GLU A 17 10.09 -3.18 -11.79
CA GLU A 17 9.38 -4.40 -11.41
C GLU A 17 10.05 -5.06 -10.18
N LEU A 18 9.26 -5.21 -9.12
CA LEU A 18 9.63 -5.91 -7.91
C LEU A 18 9.50 -7.43 -8.11
N ASN A 19 10.58 -8.14 -7.83
CA ASN A 19 10.53 -9.61 -7.76
C ASN A 19 9.64 -10.08 -6.59
N ARG A 20 9.37 -11.39 -6.51
CA ARG A 20 8.50 -11.96 -5.47
C ARG A 20 8.95 -11.62 -4.04
N ALA A 21 10.24 -11.68 -3.75
CA ALA A 21 10.76 -11.41 -2.41
C ALA A 21 10.65 -9.92 -2.05
N ALA A 22 10.95 -9.02 -2.99
CA ALA A 22 10.77 -7.58 -2.81
C ALA A 22 9.30 -7.22 -2.59
N ARG A 23 8.36 -7.85 -3.32
CA ARG A 23 6.91 -7.65 -3.09
C ARG A 23 6.49 -8.09 -1.70
N GLN A 24 7.06 -9.18 -1.18
CA GLN A 24 6.79 -9.60 0.20
C GLN A 24 7.30 -8.58 1.22
N VAL A 25 8.50 -8.04 1.04
CA VAL A 25 9.04 -6.96 1.88
C VAL A 25 8.12 -5.74 1.92
N VAL A 26 7.55 -5.35 0.77
CA VAL A 26 6.58 -4.26 0.70
C VAL A 26 5.28 -4.61 1.42
N MET A 27 4.80 -5.84 1.25
CA MET A 27 3.62 -6.34 1.94
C MET A 27 3.79 -6.30 3.47
N ASP A 28 4.92 -6.80 3.97
CA ASP A 28 5.25 -6.80 5.39
C ASP A 28 5.32 -5.37 5.93
N ALA A 29 5.90 -4.44 5.17
CA ALA A 29 5.95 -3.02 5.53
C ALA A 29 4.55 -2.38 5.61
N CYS A 30 3.62 -2.78 4.73
CA CYS A 30 2.22 -2.35 4.78
C CYS A 30 1.49 -2.95 5.99
N GLN A 31 1.78 -4.18 6.38
CA GLN A 31 1.11 -4.85 7.51
C GLN A 31 1.69 -4.44 8.87
N TYR A 32 2.93 -3.97 8.93
CA TYR A 32 3.67 -3.74 10.18
C TYR A 32 2.91 -2.89 11.23
N PHE A 33 2.19 -1.85 10.81
CA PHE A 33 1.39 -1.00 11.71
C PHE A 33 -0.12 -1.14 11.50
N HIS A 34 -0.55 -2.19 10.78
CA HIS A 34 -1.96 -2.53 10.67
C HIS A 34 -2.53 -2.85 12.06
N GLY A 35 -3.66 -2.22 12.42
CA GLY A 35 -4.24 -2.36 13.76
C GLY A 35 -3.58 -1.49 14.83
N GLU A 36 -2.61 -0.65 14.46
CA GLU A 36 -1.97 0.31 15.38
C GLU A 36 -2.07 1.74 14.86
N ARG A 37 -1.55 2.00 13.65
CA ARG A 37 -1.55 3.34 13.05
C ARG A 37 -2.67 3.53 12.02
N TYR A 38 -3.17 2.43 11.49
CA TYR A 38 -4.21 2.39 10.47
C TYR A 38 -4.83 1.00 10.37
N ALA A 39 -6.03 0.91 9.79
CA ALA A 39 -6.59 -0.35 9.29
C ALA A 39 -6.40 -0.44 7.77
N ILE A 40 -6.09 -1.63 7.28
CA ILE A 40 -6.10 -1.98 5.85
C ILE A 40 -7.25 -2.95 5.65
N PHE A 41 -8.21 -2.60 4.80
CA PHE A 41 -9.36 -3.44 4.50
C PHE A 41 -9.13 -4.35 3.30
N SER A 42 -8.28 -3.91 2.37
CA SER A 42 -7.82 -4.71 1.25
C SER A 42 -6.53 -4.09 0.70
N GLY A 43 -5.60 -4.92 0.26
CA GLY A 43 -4.35 -4.44 -0.31
C GLY A 43 -3.74 -5.41 -1.30
N VAL A 44 -3.00 -4.90 -2.27
CA VAL A 44 -2.25 -5.71 -3.24
C VAL A 44 -0.93 -5.03 -3.60
N VAL A 45 0.14 -5.83 -3.68
CA VAL A 45 1.46 -5.39 -4.13
C VAL A 45 1.72 -5.93 -5.53
N MET A 46 1.43 -5.11 -6.55
CA MET A 46 1.73 -5.41 -7.95
C MET A 46 3.24 -5.33 -8.21
N PRO A 47 3.75 -5.81 -9.35
CA PRO A 47 5.17 -5.69 -9.69
C PRO A 47 5.70 -4.26 -9.61
N ASP A 48 4.93 -3.27 -10.04
CA ASP A 48 5.40 -1.88 -10.20
C ASP A 48 4.57 -0.85 -9.41
N HIS A 49 3.58 -1.29 -8.63
CA HIS A 49 2.76 -0.41 -7.80
C HIS A 49 2.03 -1.15 -6.68
N VAL A 50 1.43 -0.40 -5.76
CA VAL A 50 0.66 -0.93 -4.64
C VAL A 50 -0.68 -0.24 -4.60
N HIS A 51 -1.75 -1.01 -4.36
CA HIS A 51 -3.05 -0.46 -4.00
C HIS A 51 -3.42 -0.82 -2.56
N LEU A 52 -3.93 0.16 -1.82
CA LEU A 52 -4.41 -0.01 -0.44
C LEU A 52 -5.77 0.65 -0.25
N LEU A 53 -6.70 -0.06 0.37
CA LEU A 53 -7.91 0.50 0.98
C LEU A 53 -7.66 0.65 2.47
N ILE A 54 -7.41 1.89 2.93
CA ILE A 54 -6.77 2.17 4.21
C ILE A 54 -7.52 3.26 5.00
N GLN A 55 -7.58 3.12 6.32
CA GLN A 55 -8.16 4.09 7.24
C GLN A 55 -7.14 4.47 8.32
N PRO A 56 -6.66 5.74 8.37
CA PRO A 56 -5.72 6.19 9.40
C PRO A 56 -6.33 6.22 10.79
N TRP A 57 -5.62 5.79 11.83
CA TRP A 57 -6.14 5.80 13.20
C TRP A 57 -5.68 7.01 14.00
N ARG A 58 -6.28 7.21 15.18
CA ARG A 58 -5.93 8.30 16.10
C ARG A 58 -4.61 7.99 16.81
N LYS A 59 -3.78 9.01 16.95
CA LYS A 59 -2.61 9.04 17.84
C LYS A 59 -3.05 9.36 19.26
N ASP A 60 -2.18 9.09 20.22
CA ASP A 60 -2.36 9.48 21.63
C ASP A 60 -2.49 10.99 21.80
N SER A 61 -1.86 11.78 20.93
CA SER A 61 -2.00 13.24 20.87
C SER A 61 -3.40 13.73 20.44
N GLY A 62 -4.32 12.82 20.13
CA GLY A 62 -5.68 13.12 19.68
C GLY A 62 -5.82 13.38 18.18
N LYS A 63 -4.71 13.62 17.45
CA LYS A 63 -4.69 13.81 15.99
C LYS A 63 -4.68 12.46 15.25
N PHE A 64 -5.25 12.39 14.06
CA PHE A 64 -5.12 11.21 13.20
C PHE A 64 -3.74 11.14 12.54
N TRP A 65 -3.27 9.93 12.25
CA TRP A 65 -2.23 9.74 11.25
C TRP A 65 -2.68 10.29 9.91
N THR A 66 -1.76 10.87 9.14
CA THR A 66 -2.05 11.29 7.76
C THR A 66 -1.61 10.19 6.81
N ILE A 67 -2.31 10.01 5.69
CA ILE A 67 -1.84 9.11 4.62
C ILE A 67 -0.41 9.51 4.23
N GLY A 68 -0.06 10.81 4.30
CA GLY A 68 1.29 11.37 4.10
C GLY A 68 2.34 10.63 4.90
N SER A 69 2.18 10.70 6.21
CA SER A 69 3.10 10.09 7.17
C SER A 69 3.13 8.56 7.08
N ILE A 70 1.98 7.93 6.80
CA ILE A 70 1.87 6.47 6.67
C ILE A 70 2.68 5.99 5.47
N LEU A 71 2.42 6.53 4.28
CA LEU A 71 3.13 6.10 3.08
C LEU A 71 4.61 6.48 3.10
N HIS A 72 4.97 7.60 3.72
CA HIS A 72 6.38 7.95 3.92
C HIS A 72 7.10 6.85 4.72
N SER A 73 6.48 6.36 5.80
CA SER A 73 7.02 5.26 6.60
C SER A 73 7.14 3.96 5.79
N ILE A 74 6.07 3.55 5.09
CA ILE A 74 6.04 2.30 4.30
C ILE A 74 7.10 2.35 3.18
N LYS A 75 7.09 3.41 2.37
CA LYS A 75 8.01 3.58 1.23
C LYS A 75 9.46 3.69 1.70
N GLY A 76 9.70 4.42 2.78
CA GLY A 76 11.03 4.60 3.35
C GLY A 76 11.62 3.33 3.94
N PHE A 77 10.82 2.54 4.67
CA PHE A 77 11.26 1.26 5.22
C PHE A 77 11.50 0.23 4.11
N SER A 78 10.51 -0.01 3.25
CA SER A 78 10.62 -0.98 2.16
C SER A 78 11.79 -0.70 1.22
N ALA A 79 12.01 0.56 0.83
CA ALA A 79 13.14 0.91 -0.06
C ALA A 79 14.51 0.57 0.53
N LYS A 80 14.65 0.60 1.87
CA LYS A 80 15.89 0.21 2.55
C LYS A 80 16.08 -1.30 2.63
N GLN A 81 14.98 -2.05 2.70
CA GLN A 81 15.00 -3.51 2.85
C GLN A 81 15.13 -4.23 1.48
N ILE A 82 14.53 -3.69 0.42
CA ILE A 82 14.50 -4.31 -0.90
C ILE A 82 15.90 -4.73 -1.44
N PRO A 83 16.97 -3.91 -1.31
CA PRO A 83 18.31 -4.30 -1.77
C PRO A 83 18.86 -5.60 -1.18
N SER A 84 18.34 -6.07 -0.03
CA SER A 84 18.74 -7.34 0.58
C SER A 84 18.15 -8.58 -0.10
N VAL A 85 17.07 -8.42 -0.86
CA VAL A 85 16.33 -9.54 -1.50
C VAL A 85 16.20 -9.39 -3.02
N MET A 86 16.55 -8.23 -3.55
CA MET A 86 16.53 -7.93 -4.97
C MET A 86 17.67 -6.95 -5.27
N PRO A 87 18.68 -7.33 -6.07
CA PRO A 87 19.73 -6.42 -6.47
C PRO A 87 19.14 -5.18 -7.15
N HIS A 88 19.24 -4.04 -6.50
CA HIS A 88 18.76 -2.76 -6.99
C HIS A 88 19.61 -1.63 -6.42
N ILE A 89 19.94 -0.65 -7.26
CA ILE A 89 20.66 0.56 -6.86
C ILE A 89 19.80 1.76 -7.24
N GLY A 90 19.62 2.69 -6.31
CA GLY A 90 18.91 3.93 -6.54
C GLY A 90 17.47 3.92 -6.02
N LYS A 91 16.62 4.73 -6.64
CA LYS A 91 15.27 5.01 -6.15
C LYS A 91 14.34 3.83 -6.42
N VAL A 92 13.58 3.42 -5.40
CA VAL A 92 12.56 2.36 -5.54
C VAL A 92 11.19 2.94 -5.86
N TRP A 93 10.84 4.08 -5.27
CA TRP A 93 9.48 4.64 -5.32
C TRP A 93 9.44 6.00 -6.01
N GLN A 94 8.37 6.31 -6.74
CA GLN A 94 8.10 7.67 -7.22
C GLN A 94 7.83 8.63 -6.07
N ASP A 95 8.05 9.93 -6.27
CA ASP A 95 7.57 10.95 -5.32
C ASP A 95 6.06 11.12 -5.48
N GLY A 96 5.33 11.12 -4.37
CA GLY A 96 3.88 11.22 -4.39
C GLY A 96 3.13 9.89 -4.38
N ARG A 97 1.84 10.01 -4.71
CA ARG A 97 0.79 8.99 -4.65
C ARG A 97 -0.45 9.49 -5.37
N HIS A 98 -1.38 8.58 -5.63
CA HIS A 98 -2.78 8.93 -5.87
C HIS A 98 -3.61 8.48 -4.68
N GLU A 99 -4.49 9.34 -4.17
CA GLU A 99 -5.45 8.97 -3.13
C GLU A 99 -6.84 9.52 -3.47
N ARG A 100 -7.88 8.73 -3.20
CA ARG A 100 -9.27 9.18 -3.29
C ARG A 100 -10.04 8.73 -2.06
N LEU A 101 -10.99 9.57 -1.64
CA LEU A 101 -11.90 9.25 -0.55
C LEU A 101 -12.89 8.16 -0.99
N VAL A 102 -13.12 7.19 -0.12
CA VAL A 102 -14.11 6.12 -0.31
C VAL A 102 -15.27 6.37 0.64
N VAL A 103 -16.46 6.62 0.08
CA VAL A 103 -17.66 7.01 0.81
C VAL A 103 -18.80 6.05 0.50
N GLY A 104 -19.40 5.51 1.55
CA GLY A 104 -20.55 4.60 1.46
C GLY A 104 -20.17 3.18 1.07
N ASP A 105 -21.02 2.24 1.48
CA ASP A 105 -20.74 0.81 1.41
C ASP A 105 -20.56 0.31 -0.03
N ARG A 106 -21.33 0.85 -0.98
CA ARG A 106 -21.21 0.46 -2.40
C ARG A 106 -19.83 0.79 -2.97
N HIS A 107 -19.30 1.98 -2.71
CA HIS A 107 -17.98 2.36 -3.20
C HIS A 107 -16.87 1.58 -2.47
N PHE A 108 -17.06 1.32 -1.18
CA PHE A 108 -16.18 0.46 -0.41
C PHE A 108 -16.08 -0.94 -1.01
N GLN A 109 -17.21 -1.63 -1.19
CA GLN A 109 -17.24 -2.99 -1.75
C GLN A 109 -16.70 -3.03 -3.18
N ALA A 110 -17.06 -2.07 -4.03
CA ALA A 110 -16.51 -1.98 -5.38
C ALA A 110 -14.98 -1.81 -5.37
N THR A 111 -14.42 -1.06 -4.42
CA THR A 111 -12.98 -0.87 -4.30
C THR A 111 -12.27 -2.12 -3.79
N VAL A 112 -12.85 -2.84 -2.82
CA VAL A 112 -12.34 -4.15 -2.37
C VAL A 112 -12.27 -5.13 -3.54
N GLN A 113 -13.36 -5.24 -4.31
CA GLN A 113 -13.41 -6.12 -5.48
C GLN A 113 -12.37 -5.72 -6.54
N TYR A 114 -12.23 -4.42 -6.81
CA TYR A 114 -11.20 -3.93 -7.73
C TYR A 114 -9.79 -4.35 -7.31
N ILE A 115 -9.44 -4.18 -6.01
CA ILE A 115 -8.12 -4.55 -5.49
C ILE A 115 -7.89 -6.06 -5.63
N TYR A 116 -8.89 -6.86 -5.25
CA TYR A 116 -8.81 -8.32 -5.32
C TYR A 116 -8.66 -8.86 -6.75
N GLN A 117 -9.34 -8.25 -7.72
CA GLN A 117 -9.32 -8.68 -9.12
C GLN A 117 -8.07 -8.22 -9.88
N ASN A 118 -7.35 -7.21 -9.39
CA ASN A 118 -6.21 -6.62 -10.10
C ASN A 118 -5.11 -7.65 -10.47
N PRO A 119 -4.67 -8.55 -9.55
CA PRO A 119 -3.79 -9.67 -9.89
C PRO A 119 -4.30 -10.57 -11.02
N MET A 120 -5.60 -10.86 -11.02
CA MET A 120 -6.24 -11.81 -11.94
C MET A 120 -6.28 -11.24 -13.35
N VAL A 121 -6.65 -9.97 -13.48
CA VAL A 121 -6.65 -9.25 -14.77
C VAL A 121 -5.23 -9.16 -15.34
N ALA A 122 -4.22 -8.99 -14.47
CA ALA A 122 -2.82 -8.98 -14.86
C ALA A 122 -2.23 -10.38 -15.14
N GLN A 123 -3.01 -11.46 -15.02
CA GLN A 123 -2.58 -12.86 -15.20
C GLN A 123 -1.41 -13.28 -14.30
N LEU A 124 -1.33 -12.72 -13.09
CA LEU A 124 -0.23 -12.98 -12.16
C LEU A 124 -0.65 -14.07 -11.15
N THR A 125 0.09 -15.17 -11.13
CA THR A 125 -0.20 -16.37 -10.32
C THR A 125 0.27 -16.28 -8.86
N TYR A 126 1.10 -15.29 -8.50
CA TYR A 126 1.59 -15.12 -7.13
C TYR A 126 1.73 -13.64 -6.80
N ILE A 127 0.66 -13.05 -6.27
CA ILE A 127 0.66 -11.69 -5.74
C ILE A 127 0.26 -11.68 -4.26
N PRO A 128 1.10 -11.13 -3.37
CA PRO A 128 0.71 -10.86 -1.99
C PRO A 128 -0.54 -9.97 -1.94
N HIS A 129 -1.56 -10.41 -1.22
CA HIS A 129 -2.80 -9.69 -0.95
C HIS A 129 -3.03 -9.58 0.57
N ILE A 130 -3.72 -8.52 0.97
CA ILE A 130 -4.33 -8.34 2.31
C ILE A 130 -5.83 -8.44 2.13
#